data_AF-A0A367ZMG3-F1
#
_entry.id   AF-A0A367ZMG3-F1
#
_cell.length_a   1.000
_cell.length_b   1.000
_cell.length_c   1.000
_cell.angle_alpha   90.00
_cell.angle_beta   90.00
_cell.angle_gamma   90.00
#
_symmetry.space_group_name_H-M   'P 1'
#
loop_
_entity.id
_entity.type
_entity.pdbx_description
1 polymer ?
#
loop_
_entity_poly.entity_id
_entity_poly.type
_entity_poly.pdbx_seq_one_letter_code
_entity_poly.pdbx_strand_id
1 'polypeptide(L)'
;MAEPVDRIDLSDIRWFVIGCVLLLLPLLTLIIRHERDRQEAEFSTQAIESRSSAFDLLPTRPAPTEPGRRPGAAPTPASPIEGRQDVIAAELDKAWSVIRATPPKRQFPPEMAPEAVQMSLAAEDPALIEGNANLDAGDLTAAEAHFRQALDHAADNPFLALEAYGGLMETYKRQQRLDEFIKAFKAYALAAQRLKHVYGPFADNIARASDMLEQLARVDPGRLREELVKGNLALGTKVDLDQFLQAIEKTRQLFPTDLPLGEAGPSRTRGG
;
A
#
# COMPACT_ATOMS: atom_id res chain seq x y z
N MET A 1 -9.77 38.57 59.65
CA MET A 1 -9.23 39.16 58.41
C MET A 1 -9.41 38.11 57.34
N ALA A 2 -10.35 38.31 56.43
CA ALA A 2 -10.61 37.41 55.32
C ALA A 2 -10.20 38.16 54.04
N GLU A 3 -9.19 37.64 53.34
CA GLU A 3 -8.80 38.16 52.03
C GLU A 3 -9.86 37.79 50.99
N PRO A 4 -10.19 38.70 50.05
CA PRO A 4 -11.17 38.42 49.02
C PRO A 4 -10.55 37.54 47.93
N VAL A 5 -11.27 36.47 47.58
CA VAL A 5 -10.97 35.57 46.46
C VAL A 5 -10.91 36.36 45.16
N ASP A 6 -9.77 36.25 44.47
CA ASP A 6 -9.52 36.87 43.17
C ASP A 6 -10.64 36.56 42.18
N ARG A 7 -11.18 37.62 41.57
CA ARG A 7 -12.19 37.54 40.52
C ARG A 7 -11.54 36.96 39.27
N ILE A 8 -12.03 35.79 38.85
CA ILE A 8 -11.62 35.14 37.60
C ILE A 8 -11.84 36.12 36.44
N ASP A 9 -10.78 36.40 35.70
CA ASP A 9 -10.76 37.35 34.60
C ASP A 9 -11.53 36.76 33.40
N LEU A 10 -12.65 37.40 33.02
CA LEU A 10 -13.52 36.93 31.92
C LEU A 10 -12.81 36.93 30.56
N SER A 11 -11.69 37.65 30.44
CA SER A 11 -10.86 37.68 29.25
C SER A 11 -10.17 36.33 28.99
N ASP A 12 -9.76 35.62 30.05
CA ASP A 12 -9.02 34.36 29.96
C ASP A 12 -9.95 33.18 29.60
N ILE A 13 -11.20 33.24 30.09
CA ILE A 13 -12.26 32.29 29.73
C ILE A 13 -12.57 32.34 28.22
N ARG A 14 -12.51 33.50 27.58
CA ARG A 14 -12.79 33.64 26.15
C ARG A 14 -11.73 32.93 25.30
N TRP A 15 -10.46 33.08 25.65
CA TRP A 15 -9.36 32.39 24.97
C TRP A 15 -9.37 30.89 25.23
N PHE A 16 -9.74 30.47 26.45
CA PHE A 16 -9.94 29.07 26.78
C PHE A 16 -11.08 28.44 25.95
N VAL A 17 -12.22 29.13 25.81
CA VAL A 17 -13.34 28.65 24.98
C VAL A 17 -12.96 28.58 23.50
N ILE A 18 -12.24 29.57 22.97
CA ILE A 18 -11.74 29.55 21.59
C ILE A 18 -10.76 28.39 21.38
N GLY A 19 -9.88 28.12 22.34
CA GLY A 19 -8.97 26.98 22.33
C GLY A 19 -9.72 25.63 22.32
N CYS A 20 -10.75 25.49 23.16
CA CYS A 20 -11.60 24.30 23.17
C CYS A 20 -12.35 24.10 21.85
N VAL A 21 -12.86 25.16 21.22
CA VAL A 21 -13.52 25.08 19.90
C VAL A 21 -12.53 24.69 18.79
N LEU A 22 -11.31 25.22 18.82
CA LEU A 22 -10.24 24.85 17.87
C LEU A 22 -9.78 23.39 18.05
N LEU A 23 -9.83 22.86 19.28
CA LEU A 23 -9.48 21.47 19.59
C LEU A 23 -10.60 20.50 19.21
N LEU A 24 -11.86 20.95 19.25
CA LEU A 24 -13.01 20.16 18.79
C LEU A 24 -13.07 20.04 17.26
N LEU A 25 -12.57 21.02 16.51
CA LEU A 25 -12.55 21.02 15.05
C LEU A 25 -11.87 19.77 14.42
N PRO A 26 -10.64 19.37 14.82
CA PRO A 26 -10.01 18.15 14.31
C PRO A 26 -10.69 16.86 14.80
N LEU A 27 -11.32 16.86 15.97
CA LEU A 27 -12.11 15.72 16.47
C LEU A 27 -13.39 15.54 15.65
N LEU A 28 -14.05 16.65 15.29
CA LEU A 28 -15.26 16.65 14.45
C LEU A 28 -14.94 16.21 13.02
N THR A 29 -13.80 16.61 12.45
CA THR A 29 -13.36 16.11 11.14
C THR A 29 -13.03 14.62 11.19
N LEU A 30 -12.50 14.11 12.30
CA LEU A 30 -12.23 12.68 12.49
C LEU A 30 -13.52 11.87 12.59
N ILE A 31 -14.54 12.38 13.31
CA ILE A 31 -15.86 11.73 13.42
C ILE A 31 -16.59 11.74 12.06
N ILE A 32 -16.61 12.88 11.36
CA ILE A 32 -17.21 12.98 10.02
C ILE A 32 -16.49 12.06 9.02
N ARG A 33 -15.16 11.97 9.10
CA ARG A 33 -14.38 11.07 8.24
C ARG A 33 -14.63 9.60 8.59
N HIS A 34 -14.82 9.26 9.85
CA HIS A 34 -15.13 7.90 10.28
C HIS A 34 -16.56 7.48 9.90
N GLU A 35 -17.54 8.39 9.96
CA GLU A 35 -18.89 8.16 9.42
C GLU A 35 -18.87 8.03 7.88
N ARG A 36 -18.01 8.81 7.21
CA ARG A 36 -17.82 8.70 5.76
C ARG A 36 -17.14 7.40 5.34
N ASP A 37 -16.12 6.95 6.07
CA ASP A 37 -15.47 5.64 5.82
C ASP A 37 -16.46 4.48 6.08
N ARG A 38 -17.36 4.63 7.05
CA ARG A 38 -18.42 3.64 7.33
C ARG A 38 -19.52 3.66 6.26
N GLN A 39 -19.89 4.85 5.77
CA GLN A 39 -20.77 4.99 4.60
C GLN A 39 -20.11 4.47 3.33
N GLU A 40 -18.81 4.67 3.12
CA GLU A 40 -18.06 4.12 1.98
C GLU A 40 -17.88 2.59 2.11
N ALA A 41 -17.78 2.04 3.32
CA ALA A 41 -17.81 0.59 3.56
C ALA A 41 -19.20 -0.03 3.31
N GLU A 42 -20.27 0.69 3.64
CA GLU A 42 -21.66 0.30 3.32
C GLU A 42 -21.97 0.52 1.81
N PHE A 43 -21.44 1.58 1.19
CA PHE A 43 -21.49 1.80 -0.25
C PHE A 43 -20.62 0.79 -0.99
N SER A 44 -19.55 0.26 -0.40
CA SER A 44 -18.69 -0.77 -0.99
C SER A 44 -19.36 -2.14 -0.94
N THR A 45 -20.05 -2.50 0.16
CA THR A 45 -20.86 -3.72 0.22
C THR A 45 -22.08 -3.64 -0.70
N GLN A 46 -22.73 -2.47 -0.84
CA GLN A 46 -23.81 -2.26 -1.83
C GLN A 46 -23.29 -2.07 -3.28
N ALA A 47 -22.05 -1.64 -3.49
CA ALA A 47 -21.41 -1.58 -4.81
C ALA A 47 -21.00 -2.98 -5.31
N ILE A 48 -20.74 -3.92 -4.40
CA ILE A 48 -20.50 -5.32 -4.75
C ILE A 48 -21.83 -6.01 -5.09
N GLU A 49 -22.94 -5.68 -4.43
CA GLU A 49 -24.29 -6.17 -4.81
C GLU A 49 -24.89 -5.46 -6.05
N SER A 50 -24.43 -4.26 -6.43
CA SER A 50 -24.87 -3.57 -7.67
C SER A 50 -23.96 -3.79 -8.88
N ARG A 51 -22.89 -4.58 -8.73
CA ARG A 51 -22.11 -5.12 -9.87
C ARG A 51 -22.62 -6.47 -10.38
N SER A 52 -23.67 -7.03 -9.77
CA SER A 52 -24.55 -7.96 -10.49
C SER A 52 -25.54 -7.18 -11.35
N SER A 53 -25.38 -7.31 -12.67
CA SER A 53 -26.31 -6.88 -13.72
C SER A 53 -26.44 -5.38 -14.03
N ALA A 54 -25.37 -4.78 -14.57
CA ALA A 54 -25.47 -3.60 -15.45
C ALA A 54 -26.03 -3.93 -16.86
N PHE A 55 -26.51 -5.17 -17.07
CA PHE A 55 -27.10 -5.67 -18.32
C PHE A 55 -28.51 -6.29 -18.16
N ASP A 56 -29.22 -6.04 -17.04
CA ASP A 56 -30.64 -6.41 -16.95
C ASP A 56 -31.52 -5.36 -17.65
N LEU A 57 -31.51 -5.39 -18.98
CA LEU A 57 -32.45 -4.63 -19.84
C LEU A 57 -33.67 -5.47 -20.25
N LEU A 58 -34.01 -6.51 -19.49
CA LEU A 58 -35.25 -7.24 -19.66
C LEU A 58 -36.10 -7.08 -18.40
N PRO A 59 -37.37 -6.63 -18.50
CA PRO A 59 -38.25 -6.52 -17.34
C PRO A 59 -38.41 -7.91 -16.72
N THR A 60 -37.93 -8.05 -15.48
CA THR A 60 -38.15 -9.23 -14.64
C THR A 60 -39.65 -9.45 -14.52
N ARG A 61 -40.10 -10.56 -15.10
CA ARG A 61 -41.46 -11.09 -14.99
C ARG A 61 -41.82 -11.26 -13.51
N PRO A 62 -42.99 -10.80 -13.04
CA PRO A 62 -43.42 -11.09 -11.67
C PRO A 62 -43.56 -12.62 -11.48
N ALA A 63 -43.02 -13.11 -10.38
CA ALA A 63 -43.07 -14.51 -9.98
C ALA A 63 -44.53 -15.03 -9.97
N PRO A 64 -44.80 -16.24 -10.48
CA PRO A 64 -46.15 -16.79 -10.44
C PRO A 64 -46.48 -17.28 -9.04
N THR A 65 -47.42 -16.61 -8.40
CA THR A 65 -48.25 -17.19 -7.34
C THR A 65 -49.18 -18.20 -7.99
N GLU A 66 -48.98 -19.49 -7.75
CA GLU A 66 -50.00 -20.52 -7.99
C GLU A 66 -50.84 -20.73 -6.70
N PRO A 67 -52.14 -21.08 -6.77
CA PRO A 67 -52.64 -22.18 -7.61
C PRO A 67 -54.01 -21.95 -8.28
N GLY A 68 -54.10 -22.36 -9.55
CA GLY A 68 -55.34 -22.29 -10.32
C GLY A 68 -55.32 -23.22 -11.53
N ARG A 69 -55.46 -24.52 -11.25
CA ARG A 69 -55.62 -25.63 -12.20
C ARG A 69 -56.46 -25.26 -13.44
N ARG A 70 -55.85 -25.29 -14.63
CA ARG A 70 -56.55 -25.51 -15.90
C ARG A 70 -55.80 -26.56 -16.73
N PRO A 71 -56.49 -27.58 -17.28
CA PRO A 71 -55.87 -28.61 -18.08
C PRO A 71 -55.71 -28.12 -19.53
N GLY A 72 -54.50 -28.23 -20.07
CA GLY A 72 -54.22 -27.98 -21.48
C GLY A 72 -53.08 -27.00 -21.69
N ALA A 73 -51.85 -27.45 -21.49
CA ALA A 73 -50.68 -26.76 -22.02
C ALA A 73 -49.91 -27.74 -22.89
N ALA A 74 -49.99 -27.51 -24.21
CA ALA A 74 -49.03 -28.02 -25.16
C ALA A 74 -47.63 -27.50 -24.79
N PRO A 75 -46.54 -28.20 -25.14
CA PRO A 75 -45.19 -27.72 -24.85
C PRO A 75 -44.95 -26.42 -25.62
N THR A 76 -44.73 -25.34 -24.87
CA THR A 76 -44.27 -24.06 -25.42
C THR A 76 -42.90 -24.29 -26.04
N PRO A 77 -42.66 -23.95 -27.33
CA PRO A 77 -41.34 -24.06 -27.91
C PRO A 77 -40.40 -23.08 -27.18
N ALA A 78 -39.20 -23.57 -26.83
CA ALA A 78 -38.13 -22.76 -26.28
C ALA A 78 -37.99 -21.47 -27.10
N SER A 79 -38.01 -20.33 -26.41
CA SER A 79 -38.01 -19.04 -27.07
C SER A 79 -36.71 -18.89 -27.88
N PRO A 80 -36.75 -18.37 -29.12
CA PRO A 80 -35.58 -18.19 -29.99
C PRO A 80 -34.55 -17.16 -29.48
N ILE A 81 -34.64 -16.77 -28.20
CA ILE A 81 -33.81 -15.81 -27.51
C ILE A 81 -32.64 -16.51 -26.80
N GLU A 82 -32.87 -17.68 -26.18
CA GLU A 82 -31.81 -18.45 -25.50
C GLU A 82 -30.74 -18.91 -26.50
N GLY A 83 -31.15 -19.45 -27.65
CA GLY A 83 -30.21 -19.84 -28.71
C GLY A 83 -29.43 -18.67 -29.33
N ARG A 84 -29.90 -17.41 -29.20
CA ARG A 84 -29.13 -16.23 -29.62
C ARG A 84 -28.13 -15.78 -28.56
N GLN A 85 -28.43 -15.97 -27.27
CA GLN A 85 -27.52 -15.66 -26.18
C GLN A 85 -26.30 -16.58 -26.19
N ASP A 86 -26.50 -17.88 -26.43
CA ASP A 86 -25.40 -18.85 -26.54
C ASP A 86 -24.46 -18.53 -27.70
N VAL A 87 -25.01 -18.07 -28.83
CA VAL A 87 -24.22 -17.63 -30.00
C VAL A 87 -23.41 -16.37 -29.69
N ILE A 88 -24.02 -15.39 -29.00
CA ILE A 88 -23.31 -14.18 -28.58
C ILE A 88 -22.20 -14.52 -27.58
N ALA A 89 -22.45 -15.41 -26.61
CA ALA A 89 -21.44 -15.85 -25.65
C ALA A 89 -20.26 -16.53 -26.35
N ALA A 90 -20.53 -17.43 -27.31
CA ALA A 90 -19.50 -18.09 -28.10
C ALA A 90 -18.71 -17.10 -28.98
N GLU A 91 -19.37 -16.09 -29.56
CA GLU A 91 -18.69 -15.02 -30.30
C GLU A 91 -17.84 -14.13 -29.39
N LEU A 92 -18.32 -13.83 -28.17
CA LEU A 92 -17.59 -13.06 -27.19
C LEU A 92 -16.34 -13.82 -26.70
N ASP A 93 -16.46 -15.12 -26.44
CA ASP A 93 -15.32 -15.97 -26.07
C ASP A 93 -14.30 -16.05 -27.20
N LYS A 94 -14.77 -16.16 -28.45
CA LYS A 94 -13.91 -16.13 -29.62
C LYS A 94 -13.21 -14.78 -29.76
N ALA A 95 -13.92 -13.67 -29.60
CA ALA A 95 -13.33 -12.34 -29.62
C ALA A 95 -12.31 -12.16 -28.49
N TRP A 96 -12.61 -12.61 -27.27
CA TRP A 96 -11.69 -12.58 -26.13
C TRP A 96 -10.46 -13.45 -26.33
N SER A 97 -10.59 -14.59 -27.02
CA SER A 97 -9.44 -15.43 -27.37
C SER A 97 -8.51 -14.74 -28.37
N VAL A 98 -9.07 -14.02 -29.35
CA VAL A 98 -8.30 -13.26 -30.35
C VAL A 98 -7.61 -12.06 -29.70
N ILE A 99 -8.29 -11.36 -28.80
CA ILE A 99 -7.71 -10.25 -28.03
C ILE A 99 -6.55 -10.76 -27.17
N ARG A 100 -6.73 -11.87 -26.45
CA ARG A 100 -5.67 -12.48 -25.63
C ARG A 100 -4.50 -13.00 -26.45
N ALA A 101 -4.75 -13.50 -27.67
CA ALA A 101 -3.72 -14.00 -28.56
C ALA A 101 -2.94 -12.88 -29.28
N THR A 102 -3.50 -11.66 -29.36
CA THR A 102 -2.83 -10.54 -30.03
C THR A 102 -1.94 -9.82 -29.02
N PRO A 103 -0.59 -9.85 -29.18
CA PRO A 103 0.27 -9.13 -28.27
C PRO A 103 -0.04 -7.63 -28.35
N PRO A 104 -0.14 -6.94 -27.20
CA PRO A 104 -0.46 -5.52 -27.17
C PRO A 104 0.60 -4.74 -27.96
N LYS A 105 0.18 -3.99 -28.98
CA LYS A 105 1.05 -3.05 -29.68
C LYS A 105 1.26 -1.83 -28.79
N ARG A 106 2.34 -1.85 -28.02
CA ARG A 106 2.74 -0.73 -27.17
C ARG A 106 3.22 0.43 -28.04
N GLN A 107 2.50 1.54 -28.01
CA GLN A 107 2.90 2.80 -28.62
C GLN A 107 2.98 3.84 -27.51
N PHE A 108 4.20 4.22 -27.15
CA PHE A 108 4.42 5.32 -26.23
C PHE A 108 4.45 6.63 -27.02
N PRO A 109 3.92 7.73 -26.47
CA PRO A 109 4.12 9.06 -27.06
C PRO A 109 5.61 9.32 -27.29
N PRO A 110 6.01 9.88 -28.44
CA PRO A 110 7.42 10.09 -28.77
C PRO A 110 8.12 11.09 -27.85
N GLU A 111 7.38 11.88 -27.07
CA GLU A 111 7.89 12.88 -26.13
C GLU A 111 8.17 12.32 -24.72
N MET A 112 7.88 11.04 -24.47
CA MET A 112 8.02 10.45 -23.14
C MET A 112 9.49 10.21 -22.78
N ALA A 113 9.89 10.61 -21.57
CA ALA A 113 11.21 10.31 -21.03
C ALA A 113 11.45 8.79 -20.92
N PRO A 114 12.67 8.29 -21.14
CA PRO A 114 12.96 6.85 -21.13
C PRO A 114 12.62 6.19 -19.78
N GLU A 115 12.76 6.92 -18.67
CA GLU A 115 12.37 6.46 -17.33
C GLU A 115 10.86 6.26 -17.22
N ALA A 116 10.07 7.20 -17.75
CA ALA A 116 8.61 7.11 -17.73
C ALA A 116 8.11 5.94 -18.60
N VAL A 117 8.80 5.65 -19.70
CA VAL A 117 8.53 4.44 -20.51
C VAL A 117 8.81 3.18 -19.68
N GLN A 118 9.95 3.11 -18.99
CA GLN A 118 10.29 1.95 -18.14
C GLN A 118 9.33 1.76 -16.96
N MET A 119 8.86 2.85 -16.34
CA MET A 119 7.82 2.81 -15.31
C MET A 119 6.49 2.30 -15.88
N SER A 120 6.08 2.79 -17.06
CA SER A 120 4.85 2.31 -17.72
C SER A 120 4.95 0.82 -18.06
N LEU A 121 6.12 0.36 -18.53
CA LEU A 121 6.37 -1.04 -18.81
C LEU A 121 6.36 -1.90 -17.54
N ALA A 122 6.82 -1.37 -16.41
CA ALA A 122 6.77 -2.06 -15.13
C ALA A 122 5.33 -2.20 -14.62
N ALA A 123 4.55 -1.10 -14.65
CA ALA A 123 3.16 -1.08 -14.20
C ALA A 123 2.24 -2.00 -15.02
N GLU A 124 2.56 -2.24 -16.28
CA GLU A 124 1.83 -3.14 -17.17
C GLU A 124 2.35 -4.59 -17.16
N ASP A 125 3.35 -4.92 -16.33
CA ASP A 125 3.85 -6.29 -16.28
C ASP A 125 2.78 -7.25 -15.67
N PRO A 126 2.38 -8.31 -16.40
CA PRO A 126 1.30 -9.17 -15.94
C PRO A 126 1.68 -9.93 -14.66
N ALA A 127 2.94 -10.30 -14.47
CA ALA A 127 3.36 -11.00 -13.26
C ALA A 127 3.36 -10.06 -12.05
N LEU A 128 3.69 -8.78 -12.23
CA LEU A 128 3.56 -7.80 -11.17
C LEU A 128 2.08 -7.55 -10.79
N ILE A 129 1.19 -7.40 -11.78
CA ILE A 129 -0.25 -7.21 -11.55
C ILE A 129 -0.85 -8.40 -10.79
N GLU A 130 -0.60 -9.62 -11.27
CA GLU A 130 -1.08 -10.85 -10.61
C GLU A 130 -0.46 -11.03 -9.23
N GLY A 131 0.82 -10.67 -9.05
CA GLY A 131 1.49 -10.70 -7.75
C GLY A 131 0.80 -9.80 -6.72
N ASN A 132 0.46 -8.58 -7.11
CA ASN A 132 -0.27 -7.64 -6.25
C ASN A 132 -1.71 -8.13 -5.96
N ALA A 133 -2.42 -8.63 -6.96
CA ALA A 133 -3.77 -9.17 -6.78
C ALA A 133 -3.80 -10.35 -5.78
N ASN A 134 -2.84 -11.28 -5.89
CA ASN A 134 -2.71 -12.40 -4.95
C ASN A 134 -2.30 -11.93 -3.55
N LEU A 135 -1.44 -10.90 -3.46
CA LEU A 135 -1.04 -10.31 -2.17
C LEU A 135 -2.23 -9.68 -1.44
N ASP A 136 -3.11 -8.99 -2.18
CA ASP A 136 -4.34 -8.39 -1.64
C ASP A 136 -5.36 -9.46 -1.25
N ALA A 137 -5.46 -10.54 -2.02
CA ALA A 137 -6.28 -11.72 -1.69
C ALA A 137 -5.73 -12.54 -0.52
N GLY A 138 -4.47 -12.31 -0.12
CA GLY A 138 -3.80 -13.03 0.96
C GLY A 138 -3.17 -14.36 0.55
N ASP A 139 -3.15 -14.70 -0.74
CA ASP A 139 -2.39 -15.85 -1.25
C ASP A 139 -0.92 -15.47 -1.38
N LEU A 140 -0.22 -15.56 -0.26
CA LEU A 140 1.19 -15.17 -0.16
C LEU A 140 2.12 -16.08 -0.98
N THR A 141 1.73 -17.32 -1.27
CA THR A 141 2.55 -18.25 -2.05
C THR A 141 2.43 -17.96 -3.54
N ALA A 142 1.22 -17.73 -4.02
CA ALA A 142 1.01 -17.30 -5.41
C ALA A 142 1.65 -15.92 -5.65
N ALA A 143 1.50 -14.98 -4.72
CA ALA A 143 2.12 -13.66 -4.81
C ALA A 143 3.66 -13.76 -4.94
N GLU A 144 4.32 -14.57 -4.11
CA GLU A 144 5.76 -14.80 -4.20
C GLU A 144 6.19 -15.35 -5.57
N ALA A 145 5.46 -16.32 -6.11
CA ALA A 145 5.76 -16.91 -7.41
C ALA A 145 5.67 -15.88 -8.53
N HIS A 146 4.61 -15.06 -8.51
CA HIS A 146 4.39 -14.00 -9.49
C HIS A 146 5.43 -12.88 -9.38
N PHE A 147 5.80 -12.44 -8.18
CA PHE A 147 6.87 -11.44 -8.03
C PHE A 147 8.24 -11.97 -8.47
N ARG A 148 8.53 -13.26 -8.26
CA ARG A 148 9.76 -13.87 -8.82
C ARG A 148 9.72 -13.91 -10.34
N GLN A 149 8.58 -14.25 -10.93
CA GLN A 149 8.41 -14.20 -12.37
C GLN A 149 8.58 -12.78 -12.93
N ALA A 150 8.07 -11.75 -12.23
CA ALA A 150 8.30 -10.35 -12.60
C ALA A 150 9.79 -9.97 -12.57
N LEU A 151 10.59 -10.54 -11.66
CA LEU A 151 12.04 -10.37 -11.65
C LEU A 151 12.72 -11.03 -12.86
N ASP A 152 12.22 -12.18 -13.32
CA ASP A 152 12.72 -12.82 -14.54
C ASP A 152 12.39 -11.97 -15.79
N HIS A 153 11.23 -11.31 -15.80
CA HIS A 153 10.84 -10.36 -16.85
C HIS A 153 11.60 -9.03 -16.77
N ALA A 154 12.09 -8.66 -15.59
CA ALA A 154 12.70 -7.36 -15.34
C ALA A 154 13.86 -7.07 -16.28
N ALA A 155 14.66 -8.09 -16.66
CA ALA A 155 15.85 -7.92 -17.51
C ALA A 155 16.68 -6.69 -17.08
N ASP A 156 16.69 -5.62 -17.89
CA ASP A 156 17.37 -4.35 -17.63
C ASP A 156 16.44 -3.21 -17.17
N ASN A 157 15.17 -3.48 -16.84
CA ASN A 157 14.22 -2.51 -16.29
C ASN A 157 14.35 -2.44 -14.76
N PRO A 158 15.05 -1.42 -14.21
CA PRO A 158 15.23 -1.29 -12.77
C PRO A 158 13.94 -0.95 -12.01
N PHE A 159 12.93 -0.35 -12.65
CA PHE A 159 11.65 -0.06 -12.00
C PHE A 159 10.86 -1.33 -11.72
N LEU A 160 10.79 -2.24 -12.71
CA LEU A 160 10.12 -3.52 -12.53
C LEU A 160 10.81 -4.36 -11.44
N ALA A 161 12.15 -4.37 -11.43
CA ALA A 161 12.90 -5.04 -10.38
C ALA A 161 12.61 -4.44 -9.00
N LEU A 162 12.59 -3.11 -8.89
CA LEU A 162 12.31 -2.41 -7.63
C LEU A 162 10.91 -2.76 -7.09
N GLU A 163 9.88 -2.69 -7.93
CA GLU A 163 8.50 -2.97 -7.53
C GLU A 163 8.31 -4.45 -7.15
N ALA A 164 8.90 -5.37 -7.92
CA ALA A 164 8.86 -6.80 -7.60
C ALA A 164 9.56 -7.13 -6.27
N TYR A 165 10.73 -6.54 -5.98
CA TYR A 165 11.37 -6.72 -4.67
C TYR A 165 10.55 -6.11 -3.53
N GLY A 166 9.87 -4.98 -3.76
CA GLY A 166 8.93 -4.39 -2.81
C GLY A 166 7.78 -5.34 -2.48
N GLY A 167 7.20 -5.97 -3.51
CA GLY A 167 6.17 -7.01 -3.35
C GLY A 167 6.67 -8.24 -2.58
N LEU A 168 7.88 -8.72 -2.87
CA LEU A 168 8.50 -9.82 -2.13
C LEU A 168 8.75 -9.46 -0.66
N MET A 169 9.20 -8.24 -0.37
CA MET A 169 9.41 -7.79 1.01
C MET A 169 8.10 -7.82 1.81
N GLU A 170 7.01 -7.29 1.27
CA GLU A 170 5.70 -7.33 1.94
C GLU A 170 5.21 -8.77 2.11
N THR A 171 5.40 -9.62 1.08
CA THR A 171 5.05 -11.04 1.13
C THR A 171 5.82 -11.77 2.24
N TYR A 172 7.15 -11.63 2.30
CA TYR A 172 7.98 -12.27 3.30
C TYR A 172 7.72 -11.75 4.71
N LYS A 173 7.42 -10.46 4.86
CA LYS A 173 7.02 -9.87 6.13
C LYS A 173 5.72 -10.49 6.66
N ARG A 174 4.70 -10.65 5.79
CA ARG A 174 3.43 -11.30 6.16
C ARG A 174 3.61 -12.79 6.49
N GLN A 175 4.51 -13.48 5.80
CA GLN A 175 4.88 -14.87 6.08
C GLN A 175 5.84 -15.04 7.27
N GLN A 176 6.30 -13.95 7.90
CA GLN A 176 7.31 -13.96 8.97
C GLN A 176 8.66 -14.61 8.59
N ARG A 177 9.02 -14.56 7.29
CA ARG A 177 10.29 -15.07 6.75
C ARG A 177 11.36 -13.99 6.77
N LEU A 178 11.96 -13.77 7.93
CA LEU A 178 12.90 -12.68 8.18
C LEU A 178 14.15 -12.73 7.28
N ASP A 179 14.77 -13.89 7.11
CA ASP A 179 16.01 -14.01 6.32
C ASP A 179 15.80 -13.66 4.83
N GLU A 180 14.67 -14.12 4.27
CA GLU A 180 14.29 -13.83 2.89
C GLU A 180 13.88 -12.36 2.72
N PHE A 181 13.24 -11.78 3.73
CA PHE A 181 12.97 -10.34 3.79
C PHE A 181 14.28 -9.53 3.72
N ILE A 182 15.29 -9.86 4.52
CA ILE A 182 16.57 -9.13 4.53
C ILE A 182 17.27 -9.23 3.17
N LYS A 183 17.26 -10.41 2.54
CA LYS A 183 17.81 -10.60 1.19
C LYS A 183 17.05 -9.76 0.15
N ALA A 184 15.72 -9.78 0.17
CA ALA A 184 14.89 -8.99 -0.72
C ALA A 184 15.11 -7.49 -0.50
N PHE A 185 15.26 -7.05 0.75
CA PHE A 185 15.49 -5.66 1.09
C PHE A 185 16.88 -5.18 0.63
N LYS A 186 17.91 -6.03 0.73
CA LYS A 186 19.22 -5.76 0.13
C LYS A 186 19.12 -5.59 -1.39
N ALA A 187 18.43 -6.49 -2.07
CA ALA A 187 18.26 -6.42 -3.51
C ALA A 187 17.43 -5.20 -3.94
N TYR A 188 16.39 -4.85 -3.18
CA TYR A 188 15.60 -3.63 -3.33
C TYR A 188 16.48 -2.38 -3.23
N ALA A 189 17.33 -2.29 -2.21
CA ALA A 189 18.24 -1.17 -2.02
C ALA A 189 19.22 -1.00 -3.21
N LEU A 190 19.74 -2.11 -3.73
CA LEU A 190 20.61 -2.10 -4.91
C LEU A 190 19.86 -1.69 -6.19
N ALA A 191 18.61 -2.17 -6.37
CA ALA A 191 17.76 -1.75 -7.49
C ALA A 191 17.46 -0.24 -7.42
N ALA A 192 17.14 0.27 -6.24
CA ALA A 192 16.92 1.71 -6.01
C ALA A 192 18.17 2.54 -6.30
N GLN A 193 19.38 2.03 -5.99
CA GLN A 193 20.64 2.71 -6.28
C GLN A 193 20.89 2.87 -7.80
N ARG A 194 20.43 1.92 -8.63
CA ARG A 194 20.46 2.07 -10.09
C ARG A 194 19.59 3.25 -10.55
N LEU A 195 18.53 3.53 -9.80
CA LEU A 195 17.61 4.65 -9.97
C LEU A 195 17.98 5.88 -9.13
N LYS A 196 19.27 6.11 -8.86
CA LYS A 196 19.75 7.24 -8.04
C LYS A 196 19.25 8.62 -8.47
N HIS A 197 18.90 8.77 -9.75
CA HIS A 197 18.37 10.02 -10.31
C HIS A 197 16.90 10.27 -9.91
N VAL A 198 16.14 9.22 -9.59
CA VAL A 198 14.74 9.30 -9.13
C VAL A 198 14.66 9.20 -7.60
N TYR A 199 15.34 8.23 -7.01
CA TYR A 199 15.22 7.90 -5.58
C TYR A 199 16.38 8.43 -4.71
N GLY A 200 17.38 9.07 -5.31
CA GLY A 200 18.58 9.51 -4.60
C GLY A 200 19.50 8.35 -4.18
N PRO A 201 20.50 8.61 -3.32
CA PRO A 201 21.49 7.62 -2.88
C PRO A 201 20.90 6.70 -1.80
N PHE A 202 19.87 5.93 -2.16
CA PHE A 202 19.07 5.15 -1.22
C PHE A 202 19.87 4.05 -0.51
N ALA A 203 20.70 3.29 -1.25
CA ALA A 203 21.55 2.26 -0.64
C ALA A 203 22.57 2.87 0.34
N ASP A 204 23.12 4.04 0.00
CA ASP A 204 24.09 4.75 0.86
C ASP A 204 23.44 5.30 2.13
N ASN A 205 22.16 5.67 2.06
CA ASN A 205 21.38 6.08 3.23
C ASN A 205 21.08 4.89 4.15
N ILE A 206 20.77 3.72 3.59
CA ILE A 206 20.54 2.50 4.37
C ILE A 206 21.84 2.04 5.04
N ALA A 207 22.96 2.03 4.32
CA ALA A 207 24.26 1.69 4.89
C ALA A 207 24.62 2.62 6.06
N ARG A 208 24.47 3.94 5.87
CA ARG A 208 24.71 4.92 6.95
C ARG A 208 23.75 4.74 8.13
N ALA A 209 22.48 4.43 7.90
CA ALA A 209 21.53 4.15 8.97
C ALA A 209 21.92 2.90 9.76
N SER A 210 22.38 1.84 9.09
CA SER A 210 22.91 0.63 9.73
C SER A 210 24.12 0.95 10.61
N ASP A 211 25.08 1.72 10.10
CA ASP A 211 26.27 2.15 10.86
C ASP A 211 25.88 2.98 12.10
N MET A 212 24.91 3.89 11.95
CA MET A 212 24.41 4.70 13.06
C MET A 212 23.71 3.85 14.13
N LEU A 213 22.92 2.86 13.73
CA LEU A 213 22.28 1.91 14.66
C LEU A 213 23.34 1.10 15.42
N GLU A 214 24.41 0.69 14.75
CA GLU A 214 25.53 0.00 15.41
C GLU A 214 26.27 0.91 16.39
N GLN A 215 26.49 2.17 16.04
CA GLN A 215 27.10 3.15 16.93
C GLN A 215 26.21 3.41 18.16
N LEU A 216 24.90 3.59 17.96
CA LEU A 216 23.92 3.80 19.04
C LEU A 216 23.90 2.64 20.04
N ALA A 217 24.03 1.40 19.57
CA ALA A 217 24.12 0.22 20.44
C ALA A 217 25.38 0.19 21.32
N ARG A 218 26.44 0.95 20.96
CA ARG A 218 27.71 1.02 21.70
C ARG A 218 27.81 2.26 22.61
N VAL A 219 26.84 3.18 22.56
CA VAL A 219 26.82 4.38 23.42
C VAL A 219 26.52 3.98 24.86
N ASP A 220 27.15 4.70 25.81
CA ASP A 220 26.87 4.55 27.24
C ASP A 220 25.36 4.72 27.54
N PRO A 221 24.70 3.73 28.17
CA PRO A 221 23.28 3.77 28.51
C PRO A 221 22.88 4.99 29.34
N GLY A 222 23.78 5.50 30.19
CA GLY A 222 23.53 6.69 31.02
C GLY A 222 23.39 7.94 30.18
N ARG A 223 24.27 8.14 29.20
CA ARG A 223 24.21 9.28 28.27
C ARG A 223 23.02 9.17 27.32
N LEU A 224 22.71 7.95 26.88
CA LEU A 224 21.54 7.70 26.04
C LEU A 224 20.24 8.05 26.76
N ARG A 225 20.14 7.72 28.06
CA ARG A 225 19.00 8.08 28.91
C ARG A 225 18.82 9.59 29.04
N GLU A 226 19.89 10.35 29.24
CA GLU A 226 19.82 11.81 29.33
C GLU A 226 19.29 12.44 28.04
N GLU A 227 19.80 12.02 26.89
CA GLU A 227 19.34 12.51 25.60
C GLU A 227 17.90 12.05 25.28
N LEU A 228 17.53 10.84 25.67
CA LEU A 228 16.16 10.33 25.54
C LEU A 228 15.17 11.15 26.39
N VAL A 229 15.53 11.52 27.62
CA VAL A 229 14.69 12.35 28.49
C VAL A 229 14.52 13.76 27.90
N LYS A 230 15.59 14.36 27.38
CA LYS A 230 15.51 15.66 26.67
C LYS A 230 14.62 15.56 25.43
N GLY A 231 14.79 14.52 24.63
CA GLY A 231 13.98 14.26 23.44
C GLY A 231 12.50 14.04 23.78
N ASN A 232 12.21 13.24 24.80
CA ASN A 232 10.87 13.01 25.31
C ASN A 232 10.20 14.30 25.79
N LEU A 233 10.95 15.17 26.46
CA LEU A 233 10.45 16.48 26.89
C LEU A 233 10.14 17.41 25.71
N ALA A 234 11.00 17.42 24.68
CA ALA A 234 10.84 18.25 23.50
C ALA A 234 9.71 17.79 22.57
N LEU A 235 9.51 16.48 22.45
CA LEU A 235 8.52 15.86 21.55
C LEU A 235 7.21 15.49 22.23
N GLY A 236 7.12 15.64 23.56
CA GLY A 236 5.95 15.26 24.35
C GLY A 236 5.72 13.74 24.44
N THR A 237 6.77 12.94 24.22
CA THR A 237 6.70 11.48 24.27
C THR A 237 7.16 10.92 25.61
N LYS A 238 6.81 9.67 25.90
CA LYS A 238 7.23 8.95 27.12
C LYS A 238 7.81 7.59 26.74
N VAL A 239 8.87 7.60 25.93
CA VAL A 239 9.58 6.37 25.55
C VAL A 239 10.54 5.99 26.67
N ASP A 240 10.48 4.74 27.13
CA ASP A 240 11.43 4.21 28.11
C ASP A 240 12.74 3.78 27.43
N LEU A 241 13.86 3.82 28.16
CA LEU A 241 15.18 3.41 27.66
C LEU A 241 15.18 1.96 27.20
N ASP A 242 14.56 1.06 27.95
CA ASP A 242 14.50 -0.36 27.61
C ASP A 242 13.69 -0.59 26.34
N GLN A 243 12.58 0.13 26.17
CA GLN A 243 11.77 0.08 24.94
C GLN A 243 12.55 0.62 23.75
N PHE A 244 13.32 1.70 23.95
CA PHE A 244 14.16 2.29 22.93
C PHE A 244 15.28 1.35 22.48
N LEU A 245 16.00 0.73 23.43
CA LEU A 245 17.06 -0.25 23.13
C LEU A 245 16.50 -1.50 22.45
N GLN A 246 15.36 -2.01 22.90
CA GLN A 246 14.68 -3.13 22.22
C GLN A 246 14.25 -2.76 20.80
N ALA A 247 13.78 -1.53 20.57
CA ALA A 247 13.43 -1.05 19.24
C ALA A 247 14.66 -0.95 18.33
N ILE A 248 15.79 -0.46 18.84
CA ILE A 248 17.07 -0.44 18.10
C ILE A 248 17.47 -1.86 17.72
N GLU A 249 17.45 -2.79 18.66
CA GLU A 249 17.86 -4.18 18.42
C GLU A 249 16.97 -4.87 17.38
N LYS A 250 15.64 -4.70 17.49
CA LYS A 250 14.68 -5.20 16.50
C LYS A 250 14.90 -4.57 15.12
N THR A 251 15.20 -3.28 15.07
CA THR A 251 15.47 -2.59 13.81
C THR A 251 16.76 -3.10 13.18
N ARG A 252 17.81 -3.31 13.96
CA ARG A 252 19.09 -3.86 13.50
C ARG A 252 18.93 -5.23 12.84
N GLN A 253 18.06 -6.08 13.39
CA GLN A 253 17.78 -7.41 12.82
C GLN A 253 17.10 -7.34 11.43
N LEU A 254 16.44 -6.23 11.10
CA LEU A 254 15.73 -6.05 9.83
C LEU A 254 16.59 -5.35 8.76
N PHE A 255 17.70 -4.72 9.17
CA PHE A 255 18.56 -3.99 8.25
C PHE A 255 19.59 -4.91 7.58
N PRO A 256 19.79 -4.79 6.26
CA PRO A 256 20.74 -5.61 5.55
C PRO A 256 22.15 -5.13 5.84
N THR A 257 23.03 -6.05 6.22
CA THR A 257 24.47 -5.82 6.33
C THR A 257 25.14 -5.90 4.95
N ASP A 258 26.29 -5.23 4.83
CA ASP A 258 27.18 -5.26 3.65
C ASP A 258 26.56 -4.71 2.36
N LEU A 259 25.92 -3.53 2.43
CA LEU A 259 25.60 -2.74 1.24
C LEU A 259 26.86 -2.02 0.75
N PRO A 260 27.14 -1.99 -0.57
CA PRO A 260 28.27 -1.24 -1.10
C PRO A 260 28.05 0.25 -0.82
N LEU A 261 28.99 0.86 -0.09
CA LEU A 261 29.05 2.31 0.06
C LEU A 261 29.43 2.90 -1.30
N GLY A 262 28.52 3.64 -1.91
CA GLY A 262 28.86 4.57 -2.99
C GLY A 262 29.83 5.63 -2.48
N GLU A 263 30.69 6.15 -3.37
CA GLU A 263 31.73 7.13 -3.00
C GLU A 263 31.20 8.17 -2.02
N ALA A 264 31.85 8.24 -0.86
CA ALA A 264 31.51 9.17 0.19
C ALA A 264 31.43 10.58 -0.39
N GLY A 265 30.21 11.10 -0.53
CA GLY A 265 29.99 12.53 -0.71
C GLY A 265 30.77 13.27 0.39
N PRO A 266 31.39 14.42 0.07
CA PRO A 266 32.49 14.97 0.84
C PRO A 266 32.10 15.07 2.31
N SER A 267 32.83 14.32 3.13
CA SER A 267 32.84 14.47 4.57
C SER A 267 32.94 15.96 4.84
N ARG A 268 31.92 16.55 5.47
CA ARG A 268 32.06 17.84 6.13
C ARG A 268 33.16 17.66 7.16
N THR A 269 34.38 17.99 6.77
CA THR A 269 35.48 18.28 7.66
C THR A 269 34.94 19.24 8.69
N ARG A 270 34.84 18.78 9.94
CA ARG A 270 34.76 19.65 11.10
C ARG A 270 35.98 20.56 11.03
N GLY A 271 35.78 21.79 10.57
CA GLY A 271 36.66 22.91 10.85
C GLY A 271 36.63 23.15 12.35
N GLY A 272 37.82 23.35 12.92
CA GLY A 272 38.09 23.51 14.35
C GLY A 272 37.69 24.85 14.93
#